data_AF-A0A2E0HUS5-F1
#
_entry.id   AF-A0A2E0HUS5-F1
#
_cell.length_a   1.000
_cell.length_b   1.000
_cell.length_c   1.000
_cell.angle_alpha   90.00
_cell.angle_beta   90.00
_cell.angle_gamma   90.00
#
_symmetry.space_group_name_H-M   'P 1'
#
loop_
_entity.id
_entity.type
_entity.pdbx_description
1 polymer ?
#
loop_
_entity_poly.entity_id
_entity_poly.type
_entity_poly.pdbx_seq_one_letter_code
_entity_poly.pdbx_strand_id
1 'polypeptide(L)'
;PAKIGTIYTQIFFSYYPHIGTEVGRYKDTRFWQHWMPRYLNHSMQLHFVHHLHPNIGHYDEPKAIEELKPFLIARGIPGAEDIPEKITYNPLIKI
;
A
#
# COMPACT_ATOMS: atom_id res chain seq x y z
N PRO A 1 -24.78 -11.43 0.29
CA PRO A 1 -23.91 -10.46 0.99
C PRO A 1 -22.58 -11.06 1.47
N ALA A 2 -22.59 -12.05 2.38
CA ALA A 2 -21.36 -12.60 2.99
C ALA A 2 -20.35 -13.15 1.97
N LYS A 3 -20.80 -13.95 1.01
CA LYS A 3 -19.92 -14.53 -0.03
C LYS A 3 -19.17 -13.48 -0.84
N ILE A 4 -19.85 -12.38 -1.20
CA ILE A 4 -19.24 -11.28 -1.97
C ILE A 4 -18.18 -10.57 -1.12
N GLY A 5 -18.49 -10.27 0.15
CA GLY A 5 -17.55 -9.67 1.08
C GLY A 5 -16.31 -10.55 1.30
N THR A 6 -16.50 -11.85 1.48
CA THR A 6 -15.39 -12.80 1.63
C THR A 6 -14.51 -12.87 0.38
N ILE A 7 -15.10 -12.97 -0.81
CA ILE A 7 -14.32 -12.99 -2.06
C ILE A 7 -13.54 -11.68 -2.20
N TYR A 8 -14.19 -10.55 -1.94
CA TYR A 8 -13.56 -9.24 -2.01
C TYR A 8 -12.36 -9.13 -1.08
N THR A 9 -12.50 -9.48 0.20
CA THR A 9 -11.40 -9.40 1.16
C THR A 9 -10.28 -10.39 0.83
N GLN A 10 -10.61 -11.63 0.45
CA GLN A 10 -9.59 -12.62 0.08
C GLN A 10 -8.76 -12.17 -1.13
N ILE A 11 -9.39 -11.55 -2.13
CA ILE A 11 -8.67 -11.06 -3.30
C ILE A 11 -7.82 -9.84 -2.95
N PHE A 12 -8.41 -8.81 -2.34
CA PHE A 12 -7.76 -7.50 -2.22
C PHE A 12 -6.89 -7.31 -0.97
N PHE A 13 -7.13 -8.07 0.10
CA PHE A 13 -6.38 -7.96 1.35
C PHE A 13 -5.38 -9.10 1.53
N SER A 14 -5.66 -10.28 0.96
CA SER A 14 -4.84 -11.48 1.15
C SER A 14 -4.06 -11.89 -0.09
N TYR A 15 -4.71 -12.04 -1.25
CA TYR A 15 -4.06 -12.66 -2.41
C TYR A 15 -3.30 -11.64 -3.27
N TYR A 16 -4.01 -10.68 -3.87
CA TYR A 16 -3.50 -9.85 -4.95
C TYR A 16 -2.28 -8.98 -4.56
N PRO A 17 -2.22 -8.38 -3.35
CA PRO A 17 -1.03 -7.64 -2.92
C PRO A 17 0.22 -8.50 -2.74
N HIS A 18 0.06 -9.80 -2.52
CA HIS A 18 1.14 -10.73 -2.17
C HIS A 18 1.58 -11.61 -3.35
N ILE A 19 0.98 -11.42 -4.53
CA ILE A 19 1.45 -12.12 -5.74
C ILE A 19 2.83 -11.55 -6.12
N GLY A 20 3.80 -12.46 -6.28
CA GLY A 20 5.15 -12.11 -6.70
C GLY A 20 6.04 -11.54 -5.59
N THR A 21 5.68 -11.71 -4.32
CA THR A 21 6.54 -11.41 -3.16
C THR A 21 7.24 -12.67 -2.65
N GLU A 22 8.50 -12.59 -2.21
CA GLU A 22 9.17 -13.70 -1.55
C GLU A 22 8.58 -14.02 -0.16
N VAL A 23 8.80 -15.26 0.28
CA VAL A 23 8.44 -15.70 1.63
C VAL A 23 9.42 -15.10 2.64
N GLY A 24 8.94 -14.16 3.46
CA GLY A 24 9.69 -13.57 4.55
C GLY A 24 9.10 -12.23 5.00
N ARG A 25 9.23 -11.89 6.29
CA ARG A 25 8.54 -10.72 6.88
C ARG A 25 8.99 -9.36 6.30
N TYR A 26 10.20 -9.27 5.73
CA TYR A 26 10.78 -8.01 5.24
C TYR A 26 11.67 -8.17 4.00
N LYS A 27 11.51 -9.27 3.25
CA LYS A 27 12.41 -9.54 2.12
C LYS A 27 12.10 -8.68 0.90
N ASP A 28 10.82 -8.54 0.57
CA ASP A 28 10.35 -7.78 -0.61
C ASP A 28 9.21 -6.82 -0.27
N THR A 29 9.40 -5.99 0.76
CA THR A 29 8.41 -4.97 1.11
C THR A 29 8.40 -3.89 0.04
N ARG A 30 7.42 -3.95 -0.87
CA ARG A 30 7.18 -2.97 -1.93
C ARG A 30 5.79 -2.35 -1.79
N PHE A 31 5.59 -1.22 -2.44
CA PHE A 31 4.24 -0.70 -2.64
C PHE A 31 3.43 -1.66 -3.50
N TRP A 32 2.18 -1.91 -3.10
CA TRP A 32 1.24 -2.59 -3.96
C TRP A 32 0.63 -1.59 -4.95
N GLN A 33 1.06 -1.69 -6.20
CA GLN A 33 0.67 -0.80 -7.29
C GLN A 33 -0.33 -1.49 -8.22
N HIS A 34 -1.44 -0.82 -8.53
CA HIS A 34 -2.44 -1.27 -9.50
C HIS A 34 -3.33 -0.10 -9.93
N TRP A 35 -4.10 -0.28 -11.01
CA TRP A 35 -4.82 0.80 -11.73
C TRP A 35 -6.08 1.33 -11.05
N MET A 36 -6.58 0.62 -10.04
CA MET A 36 -7.86 0.95 -9.43
C MET A 36 -7.67 1.98 -8.30
N PRO A 37 -8.59 2.95 -8.13
CA PRO A 37 -8.50 3.97 -7.08
C PRO A 37 -8.37 3.40 -5.68
N ARG A 38 -7.60 4.08 -4.82
CA ARG A 38 -7.36 3.72 -3.41
C ARG A 38 -8.64 3.41 -2.64
N TYR A 39 -9.70 4.18 -2.86
CA TYR A 39 -10.96 4.00 -2.17
C TYR A 39 -11.53 2.58 -2.36
N LEU A 40 -11.46 2.04 -3.58
CA LEU A 40 -12.02 0.73 -3.90
C LEU A 40 -11.19 -0.45 -3.37
N ASN A 41 -9.94 -0.20 -2.98
CA ASN A 41 -9.08 -1.19 -2.33
C ASN A 41 -8.87 -0.90 -0.83
N HIS A 42 -9.66 -0.01 -0.22
CA HIS A 42 -9.51 0.39 1.19
C HIS A 42 -8.10 0.88 1.54
N SER A 43 -7.44 1.61 0.64
CA SER A 43 -6.07 2.12 0.82
C SER A 43 -5.00 1.06 1.03
N MET A 44 -5.21 -0.18 0.58
CA MET A 44 -4.21 -1.25 0.67
C MET A 44 -2.87 -0.89 0.00
N GLN A 45 -2.85 0.09 -0.90
CA GLN A 45 -1.63 0.63 -1.51
C GLN A 45 -0.70 1.35 -0.50
N LEU A 46 -1.25 1.84 0.63
CA LEU A 46 -0.50 2.46 1.73
C LEU A 46 -0.27 1.49 2.90
N HIS A 47 -0.94 0.34 2.91
CA HIS A 47 -0.95 -0.59 4.04
C HIS A 47 0.42 -1.11 4.45
N PHE A 48 1.42 -1.03 3.56
CA PHE A 48 2.79 -1.37 3.96
C PHE A 48 3.29 -0.53 5.15
N VAL A 49 2.84 0.73 5.29
CA VAL A 49 3.21 1.57 6.43
C VAL A 49 2.64 1.05 7.72
N HIS A 50 1.46 0.43 7.69
CA HIS A 50 0.87 -0.23 8.83
C HIS A 50 1.70 -1.46 9.24
N HIS A 51 2.25 -2.21 8.29
CA HIS A 51 3.18 -3.29 8.63
C HIS A 51 4.50 -2.79 9.21
N LEU A 52 4.98 -1.62 8.80
CA LEU A 52 6.18 -1.00 9.36
C LEU A 52 5.94 -0.36 10.74
N HIS A 53 4.79 0.32 10.88
CA HIS A 53 4.38 1.10 12.03
C HIS A 53 2.90 0.82 12.34
N PRO A 54 2.58 -0.33 12.97
CA PRO A 54 1.19 -0.75 13.20
C PRO A 54 0.39 0.18 14.12
N ASN A 55 1.09 1.06 14.86
CA ASN A 55 0.47 2.05 15.73
C ASN A 55 -0.07 3.27 14.97
N ILE A 56 0.29 3.45 13.69
CA ILE A 56 -0.28 4.50 12.84
C ILE A 56 -1.63 4.00 12.32
N GLY A 57 -2.70 4.75 12.61
CA GLY A 57 -4.04 4.42 12.13
C GLY A 57 -4.18 4.64 10.62
N HIS A 58 -5.07 3.87 9.98
CA HIS A 58 -5.31 3.93 8.53
C HIS A 58 -5.60 5.34 7.99
N TYR A 59 -6.22 6.19 8.80
CA TYR A 59 -6.51 7.59 8.44
C TYR A 59 -5.23 8.43 8.26
N ASP A 60 -4.20 8.16 9.06
CA ASP A 60 -2.95 8.91 9.09
C ASP A 60 -1.86 8.29 8.19
N GLU A 61 -2.09 7.11 7.62
CA GLU A 61 -1.16 6.47 6.67
C GLU A 61 -0.73 7.38 5.51
N PRO A 62 -1.62 8.18 4.87
CA PRO A 62 -1.20 9.08 3.79
C PRO A 62 -0.12 10.06 4.25
N LYS A 63 -0.34 10.71 5.41
CA LYS A 63 0.62 11.65 5.98
C LYS A 63 1.91 10.94 6.37
N ALA A 64 1.80 9.75 6.96
CA ALA A 64 2.98 8.96 7.29
C ALA A 64 3.82 8.64 6.05
N ILE A 65 3.20 8.32 4.92
CA ILE A 65 3.92 8.08 3.66
C ILE A 65 4.56 9.34 3.10
N GLU A 66 3.87 10.47 3.15
CA GLU A 66 4.44 11.76 2.75
C GLU A 66 5.73 12.07 3.54
N GLU A 67 5.69 11.89 4.86
CA GLU A 67 6.84 12.11 5.76
C GLU A 67 7.94 11.06 5.60
N LEU A 68 7.57 9.81 5.32
CA LEU A 68 8.53 8.70 5.13
C LEU A 68 9.17 8.70 3.74
N LYS A 69 8.58 9.38 2.75
CA LYS A 69 9.06 9.43 1.35
C LYS A 69 10.58 9.58 1.22
N PRO A 70 11.27 10.55 1.84
CA PRO A 70 12.73 10.70 1.70
C PRO A 70 13.51 9.47 2.17
N PHE A 71 13.04 8.79 3.22
CA PHE A 71 13.68 7.57 3.74
C PHE A 71 13.44 6.37 2.83
N LEU A 72 12.25 6.26 2.24
CA LEU A 72 11.90 5.20 1.30
C LEU A 72 12.73 5.30 0.02
N ILE A 73 12.91 6.53 -0.49
CA ILE A 73 13.81 6.81 -1.63
C ILE A 73 15.25 6.45 -1.27
N ALA A 74 15.74 6.91 -0.11
CA ALA A 74 17.10 6.60 0.35
C ALA A 74 17.36 5.09 0.53
N ARG A 75 16.32 4.30 0.80
CA ARG A 75 16.37 2.84 0.92
C ARG A 75 16.17 2.11 -0.42
N GLY A 76 15.93 2.84 -1.51
CA GLY A 76 15.71 2.26 -2.84
C GLY A 76 14.42 1.44 -2.93
N ILE A 77 13.38 1.78 -2.16
CA ILE A 77 12.11 1.06 -2.20
C ILE A 77 11.44 1.27 -3.57
N PRO A 78 11.05 0.20 -4.30
CA PRO A 78 10.40 0.32 -5.59
C PRO A 78 9.10 1.14 -5.53
N GLY A 79 8.96 2.12 -6.41
CA GLY A 79 7.81 3.03 -6.50
C GLY A 79 7.84 4.21 -5.52
N ALA A 80 8.89 4.36 -4.69
CA ALA A 80 8.99 5.46 -3.74
C ALA A 80 9.17 6.84 -4.40
N GLU A 81 9.86 6.87 -5.54
CA GLU A 81 10.06 8.09 -6.36
C GLU A 81 8.72 8.62 -6.91
N ASP A 82 7.78 7.72 -7.20
CA ASP A 82 6.49 8.04 -7.82
C ASP A 82 5.43 8.53 -6.81
N ILE A 83 5.72 8.48 -5.51
CA ILE A 83 4.83 8.96 -4.46
C ILE A 83 4.60 10.46 -4.66
N PRO A 84 3.35 10.95 -4.77
CA PRO A 84 3.08 12.38 -4.89
C PRO A 84 3.49 13.12 -3.61
N GLU A 85 3.81 14.40 -3.71
CA GLU A 85 4.07 15.24 -2.53
C GLU A 85 2.89 15.29 -1.57
N LYS A 86 1.68 15.14 -2.10
CA LYS A 86 0.44 15.05 -1.32
C LYS A 86 -0.43 13.91 -1.84
N ILE A 87 -0.74 12.98 -0.95
CA ILE A 87 -1.56 11.83 -1.23
C ILE A 87 -3.04 12.23 -1.13
N THR A 88 -3.75 12.04 -2.23
CA THR A 88 -5.21 12.25 -2.31
C THR A 88 -5.92 10.90 -2.48
N TYR A 89 -7.25 10.91 -2.68
CA TYR A 89 -8.03 9.68 -2.90
C TYR A 89 -7.70 8.94 -4.20
N ASN A 90 -6.88 9.55 -5.06
CA ASN A 90 -6.45 8.99 -6.34
C ASN A 90 -5.40 7.87 -6.16
N PRO A 91 -5.18 7.01 -7.18
CA PRO A 91 -4.08 6.06 -7.18
C PRO A 91 -2.75 6.75 -6.85
N LEU A 92 -1.93 6.11 -6.03
CA LEU A 92 -0.66 6.70 -5.57
C LEU A 92 0.34 6.90 -6.70
N ILE A 93 0.21 6.13 -7.79
CA ILE A 93 1.21 6.08 -8.84
C ILE A 93 0.50 6.12 -10.19
N LYS A 94 1.03 6.94 -11.11
CA LYS A 94 0.58 6.99 -12.51
C LYS A 94 1.04 5.70 -13.20
N ILE A 95 0.09 4.97 -13.78
CA ILE A 95 0.35 3.78 -14.59
C ILE A 95 0.48 4.20 -16.04
#